data_AF-A0A529N8K3-F1
#
_entry.id   AF-A0A529N8K3-F1
#
_cell.length_a   1.000
_cell.length_b   1.000
_cell.length_c   1.000
_cell.angle_alpha   90.00
_cell.angle_beta   90.00
_cell.angle_gamma   90.00
#
_symmetry.space_group_name_H-M   'P 1'
#
loop_
_entity.id
_entity.type
_entity.pdbx_description
1 polymer ?
#
loop_
_entity_poly.entity_id
_entity_poly.type
_entity_poly.pdbx_seq_one_letter_code
_entity_poly.pdbx_strand_id
1 'polypeptide(L)'
;IKEMQSIAFVDAYTQDFFVGWEQLTRVRKPIIAAVAGYALGGGCELAMMCDFIIAADTARFGQPEITLGVMPGMGGSQRLTRFVGKSKAMDMCLTGRMMDAAEAERCGLVSRVVPAGDLIEEALKAAAKIAEFSLPSVMMTKEAVNRAYET
;
A
#
# COMPACT_ATOMS: atom_id res chain seq x y z
N ILE A 1 -11.20 2.11 -13.34
CA ILE A 1 -12.07 2.83 -12.36
C ILE A 1 -13.06 3.64 -13.17
N LYS A 2 -14.37 3.40 -13.05
CA LYS A 2 -15.42 3.93 -13.95
C LYS A 2 -15.45 5.47 -13.93
N GLU A 3 -15.13 6.04 -12.77
CA GLU A 3 -15.09 7.45 -12.45
C GLU A 3 -13.89 8.19 -13.08
N MET A 4 -12.85 7.45 -13.49
CA MET A 4 -11.64 8.02 -14.09
C MET A 4 -11.53 7.77 -15.60
N GLN A 5 -12.50 7.06 -16.20
CA GLN A 5 -12.44 6.69 -17.62
C GLN A 5 -12.43 7.89 -18.57
N SER A 6 -13.01 9.03 -18.16
CA SER A 6 -13.12 10.24 -18.98
C SER A 6 -12.05 11.29 -18.71
N ILE A 7 -11.14 11.05 -17.77
CA ILE A 7 -10.11 12.02 -17.37
C ILE A 7 -8.84 11.71 -18.15
N ALA A 8 -8.36 12.65 -18.96
CA ALA A 8 -7.07 12.47 -19.63
C ALA A 8 -5.93 12.56 -18.60
N PHE A 9 -4.85 11.80 -18.82
CA PHE A 9 -3.71 11.77 -17.91
C PHE A 9 -3.13 13.16 -17.62
N VAL A 10 -3.00 14.00 -18.65
CA VAL A 10 -2.48 15.38 -18.51
C VAL A 10 -3.40 16.23 -17.62
N ASP A 11 -4.72 16.04 -17.73
CA ASP A 11 -5.69 16.74 -16.90
C ASP A 11 -5.60 16.28 -15.44
N ALA A 12 -5.49 14.96 -15.21
CA ALA A 12 -5.33 14.41 -13.86
C ALA A 12 -4.04 14.94 -13.18
N TYR A 13 -2.95 15.06 -13.96
CA TYR A 13 -1.69 15.61 -13.48
C TYR A 13 -1.77 17.12 -13.20
N THR A 14 -2.33 17.90 -14.13
CA THR A 14 -2.40 19.37 -13.99
C THR A 14 -3.41 19.84 -12.94
N GLN A 15 -4.44 19.05 -12.65
CA GLN A 15 -5.44 19.32 -11.61
C GLN A 15 -5.04 18.78 -10.22
N ASP A 16 -3.86 18.19 -10.09
CA ASP A 16 -3.36 17.60 -8.84
C ASP A 16 -4.37 16.60 -8.22
N PHE A 17 -4.94 15.75 -9.09
CA PHE A 17 -6.13 14.94 -8.80
C PHE A 17 -5.97 14.01 -7.58
N PHE A 18 -4.74 13.64 -7.23
CA PHE A 18 -4.44 12.68 -6.16
C PHE A 18 -3.96 13.31 -4.84
N VAL A 19 -3.79 14.64 -4.76
CA VAL A 19 -3.21 15.34 -3.59
C VAL A 19 -3.88 15.01 -2.25
N GLY A 20 -5.19 14.74 -2.27
CA GLY A 20 -5.96 14.42 -1.07
C GLY A 20 -5.53 13.12 -0.38
N TRP A 21 -4.96 12.17 -1.11
CA TRP A 21 -4.59 10.86 -0.56
C TRP A 21 -3.40 10.93 0.38
N GLU A 22 -2.53 11.93 0.24
CA GLU A 22 -1.42 12.15 1.17
C GLU A 22 -1.88 12.48 2.59
N GLN A 23 -3.14 12.90 2.78
CA GLN A 23 -3.68 13.13 4.12
C GLN A 23 -3.68 11.84 4.95
N LEU A 24 -3.82 10.67 4.30
CA LEU A 24 -3.76 9.38 4.99
C LEU A 24 -2.38 9.15 5.61
N THR A 25 -1.30 9.55 4.93
CA THR A 25 0.07 9.38 5.46
C THR A 25 0.40 10.35 6.59
N ARG A 26 -0.43 11.37 6.82
CA ARG A 26 -0.30 12.34 7.92
C ARG A 26 -1.07 11.92 9.19
N VAL A 27 -1.89 10.86 9.11
CA VAL A 27 -2.62 10.35 10.28
C VAL A 27 -1.62 9.82 11.31
N ARG A 28 -1.65 10.37 12.52
CA ARG A 28 -0.71 10.00 13.59
C ARG A 28 -1.08 8.69 14.31
N LYS A 29 -2.35 8.26 14.25
CA LYS A 29 -2.76 6.95 14.76
C LYS A 29 -2.22 5.83 13.83
N PRO A 30 -1.78 4.68 14.38
CA PRO A 30 -1.41 3.53 13.55
C PRO A 30 -2.55 3.04 12.66
N ILE A 31 -2.23 2.65 11.42
CA ILE A 31 -3.13 2.21 10.37
C ILE A 31 -2.64 0.85 9.85
N ILE A 32 -3.54 -0.12 9.82
CA ILE A 32 -3.29 -1.46 9.32
C ILE A 32 -4.11 -1.66 8.05
N ALA A 33 -3.47 -2.06 6.95
CA ALA A 33 -4.18 -2.55 5.78
C ALA A 33 -4.45 -4.05 5.94
N ALA A 34 -5.72 -4.46 5.89
CA ALA A 34 -6.12 -5.86 5.78
C ALA A 34 -6.55 -6.13 4.33
N VAL A 35 -5.73 -6.87 3.58
CA VAL A 35 -5.89 -7.02 2.13
C VAL A 35 -6.26 -8.45 1.75
N ALA A 36 -7.42 -8.65 1.13
CA ALA A 36 -7.82 -9.90 0.49
C ALA A 36 -8.13 -9.68 -1.00
N GLY A 37 -7.87 -10.69 -1.82
CA GLY A 37 -8.07 -10.60 -3.26
C GLY A 37 -7.21 -9.51 -3.92
N TYR A 38 -7.79 -8.74 -4.84
CA TYR A 38 -7.03 -7.83 -5.69
C TYR A 38 -6.80 -6.45 -5.05
N ALA A 39 -5.54 -6.11 -4.79
CA ALA A 39 -5.08 -4.76 -4.52
C ALA A 39 -4.20 -4.30 -5.69
N LEU A 40 -4.83 -3.75 -6.72
CA LEU A 40 -4.18 -3.36 -7.97
C LEU A 40 -4.20 -1.84 -8.13
N GLY A 41 -3.08 -1.32 -8.62
CA GLY A 41 -2.90 0.10 -8.90
C GLY A 41 -3.12 0.96 -7.66
N GLY A 42 -4.02 1.95 -7.74
CA GLY A 42 -4.43 2.77 -6.60
C GLY A 42 -4.82 1.98 -5.32
N GLY A 43 -5.36 0.76 -5.45
CA GLY A 43 -5.62 -0.12 -4.30
C GLY A 43 -4.34 -0.66 -3.66
N CYS A 44 -3.34 -0.99 -4.46
CA CYS A 44 -2.00 -1.34 -3.98
C CYS A 44 -1.32 -0.13 -3.34
N GLU A 45 -1.45 1.05 -3.95
CA GLU A 45 -0.87 2.30 -3.44
C GLU A 45 -1.47 2.70 -2.10
N LEU A 46 -2.79 2.57 -1.95
CA LEU A 46 -3.50 2.79 -0.70
C LEU A 46 -3.05 1.82 0.41
N ALA A 47 -2.88 0.54 0.09
CA ALA A 47 -2.38 -0.44 1.05
C ALA A 47 -0.97 -0.07 1.53
N MET A 48 -0.10 0.38 0.62
CA MET A 48 1.26 0.84 0.93
C MET A 48 1.32 2.18 1.68
N MET A 49 0.23 2.96 1.76
CA MET A 49 0.15 4.17 2.60
C MET A 49 -0.10 3.84 4.07
N CYS A 50 -0.58 2.62 4.38
CA CYS A 50 -0.75 2.17 5.76
C CYS A 50 0.60 1.82 6.40
N ASP A 51 0.66 1.76 7.72
CA ASP A 51 1.93 1.54 8.43
C ASP A 51 2.45 0.11 8.25
N PHE A 52 1.54 -0.85 8.14
CA PHE A 52 1.85 -2.21 7.69
C PHE A 52 0.62 -2.90 7.10
N ILE A 53 0.89 -3.96 6.34
CA ILE A 53 -0.12 -4.75 5.62
C ILE A 53 -0.16 -6.16 6.21
N ILE A 54 -1.36 -6.63 6.54
CA ILE A 54 -1.66 -8.06 6.73
C ILE A 54 -2.44 -8.50 5.50
N ALA A 55 -1.96 -9.54 4.82
CA ALA A 55 -2.54 -10.04 3.59
C ALA A 55 -3.21 -11.40 3.82
N ALA A 56 -4.34 -11.63 3.17
CA ALA A 56 -4.83 -12.99 2.97
C ALA A 56 -3.91 -13.74 1.99
N ASP A 57 -3.85 -15.06 2.12
CA ASP A 57 -3.25 -15.97 1.12
C ASP A 57 -3.81 -15.77 -0.31
N THR A 58 -5.05 -15.31 -0.43
CA THR A 58 -5.71 -14.94 -1.69
C THR A 58 -5.26 -13.59 -2.27
N ALA A 59 -4.48 -12.78 -1.54
CA ALA A 59 -4.13 -11.44 -1.99
C ALA A 59 -3.26 -11.44 -3.26
N ARG A 60 -3.50 -10.44 -4.11
CA ARG A 60 -2.76 -10.16 -5.35
C ARG A 60 -2.47 -8.67 -5.43
N PHE A 61 -1.18 -8.33 -5.51
CA PHE A 61 -0.68 -6.95 -5.58
C PHE A 61 -0.16 -6.64 -6.97
N GLY A 62 -0.23 -5.38 -7.42
CA GLY A 62 0.31 -5.00 -8.72
C GLY A 62 0.15 -3.51 -9.03
N GLN A 63 0.92 -3.05 -10.02
CA GLN A 63 0.90 -1.69 -10.58
C GLN A 63 0.63 -1.77 -12.09
N PRO A 64 -0.60 -2.14 -12.52
CA PRO A 64 -0.91 -2.38 -13.93
C PRO A 64 -1.22 -1.09 -14.72
N GLU A 65 -1.01 0.10 -14.15
CA GLU A 65 -1.26 1.42 -14.77
C GLU A 65 -0.68 1.54 -16.18
N ILE A 66 0.48 0.91 -16.42
CA ILE A 66 1.15 0.93 -17.73
C ILE A 66 0.28 0.34 -18.84
N THR A 67 -0.62 -0.59 -18.53
CA THR A 67 -1.58 -1.17 -19.48
C THR A 67 -2.65 -0.16 -19.94
N LEU A 68 -2.82 0.92 -19.18
CA LEU A 68 -3.68 2.05 -19.50
C LEU A 68 -2.87 3.25 -20.06
N GLY A 69 -1.57 3.07 -20.31
CA GLY A 69 -0.70 4.12 -20.82
C GLY A 69 -0.32 5.19 -19.80
N VAL A 70 -0.47 4.91 -18.50
CA VAL A 70 -0.15 5.85 -17.41
C VAL A 70 0.81 5.22 -16.41
N MET A 71 1.38 6.04 -15.52
CA MET A 71 2.23 5.56 -14.42
C MET A 71 1.47 5.54 -13.09
N PRO A 72 1.97 4.84 -12.04
CA PRO A 72 1.42 4.93 -10.69
C PRO A 72 1.35 6.37 -10.20
N GLY A 73 0.16 6.82 -9.79
CA GLY A 73 -0.12 8.24 -9.50
C GLY A 73 -0.26 8.59 -8.03
N MET A 74 -0.40 7.60 -7.14
CA MET A 74 -0.60 7.79 -5.70
C MET A 74 0.67 7.40 -4.89
N GLY A 75 1.84 7.43 -5.53
CA GLY A 75 3.15 7.17 -4.91
C GLY A 75 3.60 5.72 -4.96
N GLY A 76 2.97 4.88 -5.77
CA GLY A 76 3.31 3.46 -5.97
C GLY A 76 4.74 3.26 -6.43
N SER A 77 5.23 4.07 -7.37
CA SER A 77 6.63 4.02 -7.83
C SER A 77 7.63 4.30 -6.70
N GLN A 78 7.23 5.05 -5.67
CA GLN A 78 8.08 5.44 -4.56
C GLN A 78 8.06 4.40 -3.44
N ARG A 79 6.86 4.00 -3.00
CA ARG A 79 6.69 3.08 -1.86
C ARG A 79 7.02 1.65 -2.25
N LEU A 80 6.56 1.17 -3.41
CA LEU A 80 6.86 -0.19 -3.86
C LEU A 80 8.37 -0.40 -3.98
N THR A 81 9.08 0.55 -4.59
CA THR A 81 10.55 0.49 -4.74
C THR A 81 11.28 0.42 -3.40
N ARG A 82 10.81 1.14 -2.38
CA ARG A 82 11.37 1.11 -1.02
C ARG A 82 11.11 -0.21 -0.31
N PHE A 83 9.97 -0.85 -0.57
CA PHE A 83 9.61 -2.12 0.06
C PHE A 83 10.28 -3.32 -0.60
N VAL A 84 10.16 -3.47 -1.93
CA VAL A 84 10.57 -4.69 -2.64
C VAL A 84 11.89 -4.55 -3.42
N GLY A 85 12.49 -3.36 -3.38
CA GLY A 85 13.71 -3.03 -4.12
C GLY A 85 13.47 -2.72 -5.61
N LYS A 86 14.50 -2.13 -6.23
CA LYS A 86 14.44 -1.60 -7.61
C LYS A 86 13.98 -2.63 -8.64
N SER A 87 14.64 -3.79 -8.70
CA SER A 87 14.42 -4.75 -9.79
C SER A 87 12.98 -5.27 -9.81
N LYS A 88 12.42 -5.55 -8.65
CA LYS A 88 11.07 -6.10 -8.53
C LYS A 88 10.01 -5.02 -8.75
N ALA A 89 10.22 -3.82 -8.24
CA ALA A 89 9.34 -2.69 -8.53
C ALA A 89 9.31 -2.37 -10.03
N MET A 90 10.45 -2.37 -10.71
CA MET A 90 10.52 -2.17 -12.17
C MET A 90 9.80 -3.28 -12.94
N ASP A 91 10.02 -4.54 -12.57
CA ASP A 91 9.32 -5.68 -13.16
C ASP A 91 7.81 -5.51 -13.03
N MET A 92 7.30 -5.21 -11.84
CA MET A 92 5.86 -4.99 -11.63
C MET A 92 5.32 -3.77 -12.38
N CYS A 93 5.97 -2.60 -12.30
CA CYS A 93 5.47 -1.37 -12.89
C CYS A 93 5.59 -1.33 -14.43
N LEU A 94 6.60 -1.99 -15.01
CA LEU A 94 6.84 -1.96 -16.46
C LEU A 94 6.17 -3.12 -17.21
N THR A 95 5.95 -4.26 -16.55
CA THR A 95 5.23 -5.40 -17.16
C THR A 95 3.75 -5.43 -16.77
N GLY A 96 3.36 -4.74 -15.69
CA GLY A 96 2.02 -4.82 -15.12
C GLY A 96 1.72 -6.16 -14.45
N ARG A 97 2.72 -7.04 -14.24
CA ARG A 97 2.49 -8.35 -13.61
C ARG A 97 1.99 -8.20 -12.18
N MET A 98 1.27 -9.24 -11.74
CA MET A 98 0.83 -9.36 -10.36
C MET A 98 1.86 -10.12 -9.51
N MET A 99 1.84 -9.83 -8.22
CA MET A 99 2.59 -10.45 -7.14
C MET A 99 1.60 -11.14 -6.20
N ASP A 100 1.84 -12.41 -5.86
CA ASP A 100 1.04 -13.13 -4.88
C ASP A 100 1.43 -12.80 -3.43
N ALA A 101 0.58 -13.19 -2.48
CA ALA A 101 0.80 -12.90 -1.05
C ALA A 101 2.13 -13.47 -0.53
N ALA A 102 2.55 -14.64 -0.99
CA ALA A 102 3.77 -15.29 -0.54
C ALA A 102 5.03 -14.57 -1.07
N GLU A 103 5.02 -14.12 -2.32
CA GLU A 103 6.06 -13.25 -2.87
C GLU A 103 6.08 -11.90 -2.16
N ALA A 104 4.91 -11.31 -1.89
CA ALA A 104 4.78 -10.03 -1.21
C ALA A 104 5.43 -10.04 0.19
N GLU A 105 5.24 -11.11 0.95
CA GLU A 105 5.83 -11.27 2.28
C GLU A 105 7.35 -11.43 2.20
N ARG A 106 7.84 -12.35 1.36
CA ARG A 106 9.28 -12.58 1.17
C ARG A 106 10.04 -11.34 0.68
N CYS A 107 9.35 -10.43 -0.01
CA CYS A 107 9.95 -9.20 -0.53
C CYS A 107 9.76 -8.00 0.41
N GLY A 108 9.08 -8.13 1.54
CA GLY A 108 8.87 -7.04 2.50
C GLY A 108 7.73 -6.08 2.16
N LEU A 109 6.87 -6.39 1.18
CA LEU A 109 5.68 -5.59 0.87
C LEU A 109 4.60 -5.75 1.96
N VAL A 110 4.46 -6.96 2.51
CA VAL A 110 3.47 -7.25 3.57
C VAL A 110 4.16 -7.80 4.80
N SER A 111 3.61 -7.49 5.98
CA SER A 111 4.17 -7.93 7.25
C SER A 111 3.83 -9.37 7.58
N ARG A 112 2.63 -9.83 7.19
CA ARG A 112 2.10 -11.17 7.51
C ARG A 112 1.17 -11.65 6.41
N VAL A 113 1.16 -12.95 6.19
CA VAL A 113 0.15 -13.65 5.38
C VAL A 113 -0.64 -14.59 6.28
N VAL A 114 -1.96 -14.54 6.18
CA VAL A 114 -2.89 -15.37 6.95
C VAL A 114 -3.93 -16.00 6.02
N PRO A 115 -4.62 -17.09 6.42
CA PRO A 115 -5.74 -17.60 5.65
C PRO A 115 -6.82 -16.52 5.44
N ALA A 116 -7.44 -16.47 4.26
CA ALA A 116 -8.43 -15.44 3.94
C ALA A 116 -9.59 -15.35 4.94
N GLY A 117 -10.02 -16.49 5.52
CA GLY A 117 -11.08 -16.53 6.53
C GLY A 117 -10.72 -15.82 7.84
N ASP A 118 -9.44 -15.71 8.16
CA ASP A 118 -8.95 -15.20 9.43
C ASP A 118 -8.45 -13.74 9.33
N LEU A 119 -8.41 -13.19 8.11
CA LEU A 119 -7.77 -11.89 7.83
C LEU A 119 -8.27 -10.76 8.73
N ILE A 120 -9.59 -10.60 8.84
CA ILE A 120 -10.19 -9.51 9.61
C ILE A 120 -9.94 -9.72 11.11
N GLU A 121 -10.04 -10.96 11.59
CA GLU A 121 -9.77 -11.28 12.99
C GLU A 121 -8.32 -10.95 13.36
N GLU A 122 -7.37 -11.37 12.55
CA GLU A 122 -5.94 -11.13 12.80
C GLU A 122 -5.56 -9.65 12.71
N ALA A 123 -6.17 -8.89 11.78
CA ALA A 123 -6.02 -7.45 11.72
C ALA A 123 -6.59 -6.74 12.95
N LEU A 124 -7.78 -7.14 13.42
CA LEU A 124 -8.39 -6.58 14.62
C LEU A 124 -7.63 -6.96 15.89
N LYS A 125 -7.11 -8.18 16.00
CA LYS A 125 -6.20 -8.58 17.09
C LYS A 125 -4.97 -7.70 17.14
N ALA A 126 -4.32 -7.45 16.01
CA ALA A 126 -3.17 -6.55 15.94
C ALA A 126 -3.54 -5.12 16.35
N ALA A 127 -4.66 -4.60 15.85
CA ALA A 127 -5.16 -3.27 16.21
C ALA A 127 -5.49 -3.15 17.71
N ALA A 128 -6.18 -4.13 18.28
CA ALA A 128 -6.51 -4.20 19.70
C ALA A 128 -5.23 -4.24 20.54
N LYS A 129 -4.24 -5.03 20.13
CA LYS A 129 -2.95 -5.09 20.82
C LYS A 129 -2.23 -3.74 20.82
N ILE A 130 -2.23 -3.02 19.70
CA ILE A 130 -1.66 -1.67 19.63
C ILE A 130 -2.40 -0.72 20.58
N ALA A 131 -3.72 -0.85 20.67
CA ALA A 131 -4.56 -0.01 21.52
C ALA A 131 -4.36 -0.22 23.03
N GLU A 132 -3.73 -1.33 23.46
CA GLU A 132 -3.35 -1.58 24.86
C GLU A 132 -2.13 -0.75 25.29
N PHE A 133 -1.37 -0.19 24.36
CA PHE A 133 -0.15 0.56 24.67
C PHE A 133 -0.41 2.06 24.84
N SER A 134 0.58 2.75 25.42
CA SER A 134 0.58 4.21 25.54
C SER A 134 0.40 4.88 24.18
N LEU A 135 -0.66 5.69 24.04
CA LEU A 135 -0.98 6.41 22.80
C LEU A 135 0.20 7.28 22.31
N PRO A 136 0.82 8.13 23.16
CA PRO A 136 2.02 8.87 22.75
C PRO A 136 3.16 7.96 22.26
N SER A 137 3.38 6.81 22.90
CA SER A 137 4.46 5.90 22.52
C SER A 137 4.23 5.29 21.14
N VAL A 138 3.03 4.81 20.83
CA VAL A 138 2.73 4.22 19.51
C VAL A 138 2.79 5.27 18.39
N MET A 139 2.38 6.51 18.67
CA MET A 139 2.50 7.63 17.72
C MET A 139 3.97 7.96 17.46
N MET A 140 4.78 8.07 18.50
CA MET A 140 6.22 8.34 18.38
C MET A 140 6.96 7.21 17.64
N THR A 141 6.60 5.95 17.89
CA THR A 141 7.17 4.80 17.17
C THR A 141 6.86 4.88 15.68
N LYS A 142 5.59 5.13 15.31
CA LYS A 142 5.20 5.32 13.91
C LYS A 142 5.99 6.46 13.26
N GLU A 143 6.06 7.62 13.90
CA GLU A 143 6.77 8.79 13.39
C GLU A 143 8.26 8.51 13.19
N ALA A 144 8.91 7.86 14.15
CA ALA A 144 10.33 7.52 14.07
C ALA A 144 10.63 6.55 12.92
N VAL A 145 9.77 5.54 12.69
CA VAL A 145 9.92 4.61 11.57
C VAL A 145 9.71 5.31 10.23
N ASN A 146 8.68 6.16 10.11
CA ASN A 146 8.41 6.89 8.87
C ASN A 146 9.57 7.81 8.48
N ARG A 147 10.23 8.43 9.47
CA ARG A 147 11.39 9.31 9.24
C ARG A 147 12.57 8.58 8.60
N ALA A 148 12.69 7.25 8.74
CA ALA A 148 13.74 6.46 8.09
C ALA A 148 13.62 6.43 6.55
N TYR A 149 12.46 6.78 6.01
CA TYR A 149 12.19 6.82 4.57
C TYR A 149 12.18 8.23 3.97
N GLU A 150 12.35 9.26 4.80
CA GLU A 150 12.52 10.65 4.38
C GLU A 150 13.98 10.82 3.90
N THR A 151 14.18 10.64 2.59
CA THR A 151 15.48 10.73 1.91
C THR A 151 15.40 11.70 0.74
#